data_AF-A0A1Q7KAM3-F1
#
_entry.id   AF-A0A1Q7KAM3-F1
#
_cell.length_a   1.000
_cell.length_b   1.000
_cell.length_c   1.000
_cell.angle_alpha   90.00
_cell.angle_beta   90.00
_cell.angle_gamma   90.00
#
_symmetry.space_group_name_H-M   'P 1'
#
loop_
_entity.id
_entity.type
_entity.pdbx_description
1 polymer ?
#
loop_
_entity_poly.entity_id
_entity_poly.type
_entity_poly.pdbx_seq_one_letter_code
_entity_poly.pdbx_strand_id
1 'polypeptide(L)'
;MFQTEYDSSQYCAQANALNFNGIVKHLLLDAWIQACRSSTLTTTTTTTTSTTTTTTSTPAIPTATFTVISVDLNGKQFSGMWTTVNSNGVTMATGFTPFTFTGGVGVQYLVTVANWQSIIFVHWDDGTTNSNRPLSSIQDTTLTAYYNVPGNPLTVTLGSVSMTGTPFSGMWMQVYSGGSLVASGFTPLSFNAIYGMTYTLSAANWRYYVFDHWDDGTTNATEPLTVNGPTTLTAYYRTPVKVTIQSVNPFGQAFSGMWTEVWFGGAFYRSGGTTLTFTATWGLPYTVYVANYQNYIFLHWGSGNGNTNPYRTVTPTEDTVIVAVYSTS
;
A
#
# COMPACT_ATOMS: atom_id res chain seq x y z
N MET A 1 70.92 7.08 6.49
CA MET A 1 69.77 7.58 7.26
C MET A 1 69.87 9.09 7.27
N PHE A 2 69.13 9.76 6.39
CA PHE A 2 68.74 11.16 6.49
C PHE A 2 67.47 11.30 5.65
N GLN A 3 66.38 11.62 6.34
CA GLN A 3 65.05 11.85 5.80
C GLN A 3 64.98 13.33 5.41
N THR A 4 64.40 13.65 4.26
CA THR A 4 63.97 15.02 3.93
C THR A 4 62.54 14.95 3.45
N GLU A 5 61.66 15.52 4.27
CA GLU A 5 60.22 15.68 4.03
C GLU A 5 60.02 16.66 2.87
N TYR A 6 59.10 16.33 1.96
CA TYR A 6 58.58 17.28 0.97
C TYR A 6 57.28 17.89 1.51
N ASP A 7 57.32 19.18 1.83
CA ASP A 7 56.15 20.01 2.07
C ASP A 7 55.40 20.21 0.74
N SER A 8 54.12 19.82 0.67
CA SER A 8 53.30 19.83 -0.54
C SER A 8 52.41 21.07 -0.67
N SER A 9 52.65 22.13 0.10
CA SER A 9 51.74 23.28 0.23
C SER A 9 51.70 24.30 -0.93
N GLN A 10 52.20 24.00 -2.14
CA GLN A 10 52.21 24.99 -3.25
C GLN A 10 51.77 24.49 -4.64
N TYR A 11 51.05 23.37 -4.75
CA TYR A 11 50.58 22.88 -6.05
C TYR A 11 49.05 22.80 -6.14
N CYS A 12 48.43 23.64 -6.96
CA CYS A 12 47.04 23.48 -7.38
C CYS A 12 46.98 22.63 -8.65
N ALA A 13 46.24 21.52 -8.64
CA ALA A 13 45.90 20.78 -9.84
C ALA A 13 44.72 21.47 -10.56
N GLN A 14 44.96 22.09 -11.71
CA GLN A 14 43.89 22.41 -12.66
C GLN A 14 43.69 21.23 -13.60
N ALA A 15 42.63 20.46 -13.39
CA ALA A 15 42.16 19.49 -14.38
C ALA A 15 41.41 20.24 -15.49
N ASN A 16 42.13 20.64 -16.54
CA ASN A 16 41.49 21.06 -17.78
C ASN A 16 40.88 19.82 -18.45
N ALA A 17 39.58 19.88 -18.77
CA ALA A 17 38.87 18.82 -19.47
C ALA A 17 39.50 18.56 -20.85
N LEU A 18 39.94 17.33 -21.10
CA LEU A 18 40.37 16.87 -22.42
C LEU A 18 39.31 15.95 -23.03
N ASN A 19 38.67 16.45 -24.08
CA ASN A 19 37.77 15.74 -24.99
C ASN A 19 38.61 14.86 -25.94
N PHE A 20 38.43 13.53 -25.89
CA PHE A 20 39.08 12.61 -26.82
C PHE A 20 38.10 12.18 -27.91
N ASN A 21 38.18 12.83 -29.07
CA ASN A 21 37.71 12.31 -30.34
C ASN A 21 38.70 12.71 -31.44
N GLY A 22 39.54 11.78 -31.92
CA GLY A 22 40.32 11.94 -33.16
C GLY A 22 41.77 11.42 -33.13
N ILE A 23 42.15 10.67 -34.16
CA ILE A 23 43.34 9.82 -34.33
C ILE A 23 44.65 10.58 -34.69
N VAL A 24 45.73 10.28 -33.95
CA VAL A 24 47.19 10.12 -34.30
C VAL A 24 48.00 11.30 -34.90
N LYS A 25 48.91 11.90 -34.10
CA LYS A 25 50.39 11.85 -34.24
C LYS A 25 51.11 12.69 -33.19
N HIS A 26 52.27 12.19 -32.76
CA HIS A 26 53.28 12.77 -31.86
C HIS A 26 53.44 14.29 -31.93
N LEU A 27 53.61 14.94 -30.76
CA LEU A 27 54.71 15.86 -30.41
C LEU A 27 54.56 16.37 -28.95
N LEU A 28 55.60 16.08 -28.15
CA LEU A 28 56.20 16.82 -27.03
C LEU A 28 55.28 17.55 -26.01
N LEU A 29 55.37 17.11 -24.74
CA LEU A 29 54.90 17.81 -23.54
C LEU A 29 55.78 19.05 -23.29
N ASP A 30 55.25 20.25 -23.51
CA ASP A 30 55.81 21.49 -22.95
C ASP A 30 54.89 21.98 -21.82
N ALA A 31 55.24 21.60 -20.58
CA ALA A 31 54.62 22.16 -19.39
C ALA A 31 55.27 23.51 -19.07
N TRP A 32 54.51 24.60 -19.22
CA TRP A 32 54.93 25.93 -18.75
C TRP A 32 54.76 26.02 -17.22
N ILE A 33 55.88 26.21 -16.52
CA ILE A 33 55.96 26.44 -15.08
C ILE A 33 55.80 27.94 -14.81
N GLN A 34 54.81 28.35 -14.01
CA GLN A 34 54.68 29.74 -13.55
C GLN A 34 54.94 29.82 -12.04
N ALA A 35 55.92 30.64 -11.64
CA ALA A 35 56.34 30.80 -10.25
C ALA A 35 55.44 31.78 -9.47
N CYS A 36 55.06 31.40 -8.25
CA CYS A 36 54.41 32.32 -7.30
C CYS A 36 55.40 33.41 -6.84
N ARG A 37 55.00 34.68 -6.93
CA ARG A 37 55.79 35.82 -6.43
C ARG A 37 55.71 35.88 -4.89
N SER A 38 56.85 35.78 -4.22
CA SER A 38 57.04 36.26 -2.83
C SER A 38 57.19 37.78 -2.82
N SER A 39 56.41 38.49 -2.02
CA SER A 39 56.63 39.90 -1.72
C SER A 39 57.52 40.06 -0.49
N THR A 40 58.62 40.77 -0.67
CA THR A 40 59.59 41.20 0.35
C THR A 40 59.00 42.16 1.37
N LEU A 41 59.43 42.01 2.63
CA LEU A 41 59.16 42.95 3.73
C LEU A 41 59.89 44.28 3.49
N THR A 42 59.19 45.39 3.71
CA THR A 42 59.81 46.70 3.97
C THR A 42 59.05 47.37 5.11
N THR A 43 59.79 47.69 6.17
CA THR A 43 59.30 48.30 7.40
C THR A 43 59.09 49.80 7.20
N THR A 44 57.90 50.31 7.50
CA THR A 44 57.71 51.75 7.79
C THR A 44 56.59 51.92 8.82
N THR A 45 56.89 52.70 9.85
CA THR A 45 56.14 52.80 11.11
C THR A 45 55.00 53.83 11.01
N THR A 46 53.83 53.42 11.53
CA THR A 46 52.74 54.22 12.14
C THR A 46 52.07 55.36 11.37
N THR A 47 50.77 55.20 11.10
CA THR A 47 49.71 56.03 11.70
C THR A 47 48.41 55.21 11.73
N THR A 48 47.89 54.93 12.92
CA THR A 48 46.61 54.22 13.13
C THR A 48 45.44 55.09 12.71
N THR A 49 44.80 54.73 11.61
CA THR A 49 43.43 55.16 11.30
C THR A 49 42.57 53.89 11.23
N SER A 50 41.66 53.74 12.19
CA SER A 50 40.69 52.64 12.23
C SER A 50 39.76 52.73 11.02
N THR A 51 40.14 52.05 9.94
CA THR A 51 39.23 51.73 8.84
C THR A 51 38.57 50.41 9.20
N THR A 52 37.29 50.47 9.53
CA THR A 52 36.43 49.30 9.63
C THR A 52 36.35 48.70 8.22
N THR A 53 37.17 47.70 7.94
CA THR A 53 36.98 46.84 6.79
C THR A 53 35.76 45.97 7.08
N THR A 54 34.60 46.43 6.63
CA THR A 54 33.45 45.54 6.40
C THR A 54 33.88 44.52 5.36
N THR A 55 34.33 43.36 5.81
CA THR A 55 34.30 42.15 5.01
C THR A 55 32.83 41.86 4.76
N THR A 56 32.32 42.27 3.60
CA THR A 56 31.06 41.72 3.09
C THR A 56 31.34 40.25 2.79
N SER A 57 31.13 39.38 3.77
CA SER A 57 30.96 37.97 3.51
C SER A 57 29.73 37.85 2.63
N THR A 58 29.93 37.50 1.36
CA THR A 58 28.84 37.10 0.47
C THR A 58 28.03 36.05 1.22
N PRO A 59 26.69 36.23 1.39
CA PRO A 59 25.88 35.23 2.06
C PRO A 59 26.11 33.88 1.38
N ALA A 60 26.52 32.87 2.15
CA ALA A 60 26.64 31.52 1.62
C ALA A 60 25.26 31.14 1.06
N ILE A 61 25.20 30.78 -0.22
CA ILE A 61 23.95 30.31 -0.82
C ILE A 61 23.55 29.05 -0.04
N PRO A 62 22.36 29.01 0.58
CA PRO A 62 21.92 27.84 1.31
C PRO A 62 21.93 26.64 0.36
N THR A 63 22.48 25.51 0.82
CA THR A 63 22.53 24.26 0.07
C THR A 63 21.61 23.21 0.70
N ALA A 64 21.09 22.31 -0.11
CA ALA A 64 20.36 21.13 0.34
C ALA A 64 20.76 19.91 -0.48
N THR A 65 20.46 18.72 0.01
CA THR A 65 20.90 17.43 -0.55
C THR A 65 19.72 16.51 -0.81
N PHE A 66 19.53 16.06 -2.05
CA PHE A 66 18.63 14.94 -2.29
C PHE A 66 19.38 13.64 -2.56
N THR A 67 18.73 12.53 -2.25
CA THR A 67 19.15 11.18 -2.62
C THR A 67 18.15 10.61 -3.62
N VAL A 68 18.63 10.02 -4.71
CA VAL A 68 17.81 9.25 -5.65
C VAL A 68 18.03 7.76 -5.38
N ILE A 69 16.94 7.05 -5.11
CA ILE A 69 16.94 5.58 -4.96
C ILE A 69 16.07 4.93 -6.04
N SER A 70 16.38 3.68 -6.36
CA SER A 70 15.58 2.85 -7.26
C SER A 70 14.92 1.74 -6.47
N VAL A 71 13.62 1.53 -6.70
CA VAL A 71 12.83 0.45 -6.08
C VAL A 71 12.07 -0.30 -7.16
N ASP A 72 11.83 -1.59 -6.96
CA ASP A 72 10.85 -2.30 -7.78
C ASP A 72 9.42 -1.88 -7.43
N LEU A 73 8.45 -2.32 -8.22
CA LEU A 73 7.03 -2.03 -7.97
C LEU A 73 6.49 -2.63 -6.66
N ASN A 74 7.23 -3.54 -6.01
CA ASN A 74 6.91 -4.08 -4.69
C ASN A 74 7.58 -3.32 -3.54
N GLY A 75 8.32 -2.24 -3.84
CA GLY A 75 9.00 -1.38 -2.87
C GLY A 75 10.38 -1.90 -2.45
N LYS A 76 10.91 -2.96 -3.07
CA LYS A 76 12.25 -3.46 -2.76
C LYS A 76 13.30 -2.59 -3.46
N GLN A 77 14.14 -1.94 -2.66
CA GLN A 77 15.22 -1.12 -3.17
C GLN A 77 16.29 -1.97 -3.88
N PHE A 78 16.82 -1.44 -4.98
CA PHE A 78 17.97 -1.97 -5.69
C PHE A 78 18.87 -0.83 -6.20
N SER A 79 20.08 -1.19 -6.62
CA SER A 79 21.11 -0.24 -7.06
C SER A 79 21.41 -0.41 -8.55
N GLY A 80 22.07 0.59 -9.15
CA GLY A 80 22.62 0.47 -10.50
C GLY A 80 21.83 1.18 -11.60
N MET A 81 20.81 1.98 -11.27
CA MET A 81 20.12 2.78 -12.28
C MET A 81 20.84 4.10 -12.50
N TRP A 82 21.17 4.40 -13.76
CA TRP A 82 21.88 5.62 -14.12
C TRP A 82 20.99 6.84 -13.89
N THR A 83 21.54 7.84 -13.20
CA THR A 83 20.88 9.09 -12.83
C THR A 83 21.73 10.26 -13.32
N THR A 84 21.08 11.28 -13.87
CA THR A 84 21.70 12.55 -14.25
C THR A 84 20.98 13.71 -13.59
N VAL A 85 21.74 14.73 -13.20
CA VAL A 85 21.21 16.00 -12.68
C VAL A 85 21.66 17.10 -13.62
N ASN A 86 20.70 17.78 -14.23
CA ASN A 86 20.95 18.92 -15.10
C ASN A 86 20.44 20.22 -14.47
N SER A 87 21.08 21.34 -14.76
CA SER A 87 20.55 22.68 -14.48
C SER A 87 20.80 23.57 -15.69
N ASN A 88 19.76 24.26 -16.17
CA ASN A 88 19.83 25.11 -17.37
C ASN A 88 20.47 24.43 -18.59
N GLY A 89 20.22 23.13 -18.78
CA GLY A 89 20.76 22.34 -19.89
C GLY A 89 22.20 21.84 -19.69
N VAL A 90 22.85 22.13 -18.56
CA VAL A 90 24.20 21.67 -18.23
C VAL A 90 24.13 20.51 -17.25
N THR A 91 24.87 19.43 -17.53
CA THR A 91 25.03 18.30 -16.61
C THR A 91 25.86 18.70 -15.41
N MET A 92 25.23 18.71 -14.24
CA MET A 92 25.86 19.04 -12.96
C MET A 92 26.51 17.82 -12.33
N ALA A 93 25.86 16.67 -12.42
CA ALA A 93 26.34 15.41 -11.86
C ALA A 93 25.68 14.20 -12.52
N THR A 94 26.37 13.06 -12.45
CA THR A 94 25.87 11.77 -12.91
C THR A 94 26.33 10.66 -11.99
N GLY A 95 25.55 9.58 -11.87
CA GLY A 95 25.96 8.40 -11.13
C GLY A 95 24.90 7.31 -11.13
N PHE A 96 25.15 6.21 -10.43
CA PHE A 96 24.20 5.12 -10.27
C PHE A 96 23.45 5.24 -8.94
N THR A 97 22.16 4.89 -8.91
CA THR A 97 21.39 4.84 -7.66
C THR A 97 21.96 3.77 -6.71
N PRO A 98 21.99 4.02 -5.37
CA PRO A 98 21.66 5.26 -4.69
C PRO A 98 22.63 6.39 -5.06
N PHE A 99 22.10 7.54 -5.46
CA PHE A 99 22.87 8.68 -5.95
C PHE A 99 22.53 9.92 -5.14
N THR A 100 23.54 10.60 -4.59
CA THR A 100 23.35 11.82 -3.79
C THR A 100 23.85 13.05 -4.55
N PHE A 101 23.11 14.15 -4.42
CA PHE A 101 23.50 15.43 -4.99
C PHE A 101 23.19 16.57 -4.01
N THR A 102 24.20 17.40 -3.76
CA THR A 102 24.06 18.64 -2.98
C THR A 102 24.08 19.82 -3.95
N GLY A 103 23.01 20.61 -3.91
CA GLY A 103 22.80 21.77 -4.78
C GLY A 103 22.38 23.02 -3.99
N GLY A 104 22.40 24.17 -4.66
CA GLY A 104 21.93 25.43 -4.09
C GLY A 104 20.41 25.48 -4.02
N VAL A 105 19.86 25.90 -2.89
CA VAL A 105 18.42 26.15 -2.70
C VAL A 105 17.99 27.32 -3.59
N GLY A 106 16.80 27.19 -4.19
CA GLY A 106 16.28 28.15 -5.17
C GLY A 106 16.81 27.98 -6.60
N VAL A 107 17.73 27.04 -6.84
CA VAL A 107 18.15 26.62 -8.18
C VAL A 107 17.21 25.52 -8.68
N GLN A 108 16.83 25.60 -9.96
CA GLN A 108 16.08 24.53 -10.61
C GLN A 108 17.01 23.42 -11.10
N TYR A 109 16.63 22.19 -10.79
CA TYR A 109 17.34 20.99 -11.24
C TYR A 109 16.38 20.08 -11.99
N LEU A 110 16.88 19.38 -13.00
CA LEU A 110 16.18 18.33 -13.70
C LEU A 110 16.88 17.00 -13.41
N VAL A 111 16.25 16.17 -12.59
CA VAL A 111 16.73 14.82 -12.29
C VAL A 111 16.18 13.88 -13.33
N THR A 112 17.03 13.11 -14.00
CA THR A 112 16.61 12.12 -15.00
C THR A 112 17.15 10.77 -14.61
N VAL A 113 16.30 9.73 -14.67
CA VAL A 113 16.70 8.35 -14.47
C VAL A 113 16.56 7.55 -15.75
N ALA A 114 17.47 6.61 -15.98
CA ALA A 114 17.49 5.81 -17.20
C ALA A 114 16.76 4.47 -17.05
N ASN A 115 16.40 3.88 -18.20
CA ASN A 115 16.10 2.46 -18.33
C ASN A 115 17.39 1.66 -18.52
N TRP A 116 17.40 0.39 -18.15
CA TRP A 116 18.53 -0.49 -18.39
C TRP A 116 18.08 -1.93 -18.69
N GLN A 117 18.44 -2.43 -19.87
CA GLN A 117 17.93 -3.71 -20.38
C GLN A 117 16.40 -3.79 -20.25
N SER A 118 15.90 -4.78 -19.52
CA SER A 118 14.46 -5.01 -19.27
C SER A 118 13.96 -4.35 -17.98
N ILE A 119 14.78 -3.56 -17.29
CA ILE A 119 14.38 -2.77 -16.12
C ILE A 119 13.92 -1.39 -16.61
N ILE A 120 12.62 -1.15 -16.53
CA ILE A 120 11.96 0.01 -17.14
C ILE A 120 11.35 0.90 -16.07
N PHE A 121 11.67 2.19 -16.10
CA PHE A 121 11.09 3.21 -15.24
C PHE A 121 9.58 3.27 -15.43
N VAL A 122 8.84 3.39 -14.33
CA VAL A 122 7.39 3.45 -14.32
C VAL A 122 6.90 4.79 -13.81
N HIS A 123 7.30 5.17 -12.59
CA HIS A 123 6.88 6.42 -11.97
C HIS A 123 7.83 6.86 -10.85
N TRP A 124 7.72 8.12 -10.45
CA TRP A 124 8.34 8.67 -9.25
C TRP A 124 7.42 8.52 -8.04
N ASP A 125 7.94 8.75 -6.84
CA ASP A 125 7.17 8.81 -5.58
C ASP A 125 6.00 9.81 -5.58
N ASP A 126 6.05 10.83 -6.45
CA ASP A 126 4.94 11.78 -6.65
C ASP A 126 3.89 11.31 -7.66
N GLY A 127 4.03 10.08 -8.17
CA GLY A 127 3.13 9.47 -9.17
C GLY A 127 3.37 9.92 -10.61
N THR A 128 4.33 10.82 -10.86
CA THR A 128 4.63 11.26 -12.24
C THR A 128 5.34 10.16 -13.02
N THR A 129 4.95 9.97 -14.27
CA THR A 129 5.47 8.90 -15.17
C THR A 129 6.54 9.38 -16.14
N ASN A 130 6.94 10.64 -16.04
CA ASN A 130 8.06 11.17 -16.81
C ASN A 130 9.37 10.88 -16.06
N SER A 131 10.30 10.18 -16.70
CA SER A 131 11.62 9.91 -16.12
C SER A 131 12.43 11.17 -15.82
N ASN A 132 12.07 12.29 -16.43
CA ASN A 132 12.64 13.61 -16.18
C ASN A 132 11.79 14.35 -15.14
N ARG A 133 12.30 14.43 -13.92
CA ARG A 133 11.65 15.08 -12.78
C ARG A 133 12.23 16.47 -12.52
N PRO A 134 11.49 17.55 -12.79
CA PRO A 134 11.91 18.89 -12.45
C PRO A 134 11.77 19.12 -10.93
N LEU A 135 12.81 19.69 -10.32
CA LEU A 135 12.83 20.16 -8.94
C LEU A 135 12.91 21.69 -8.97
N SER A 136 11.81 22.34 -8.62
CA SER A 136 11.71 23.82 -8.59
C SER A 136 12.51 24.43 -7.44
N SER A 137 12.71 23.67 -6.36
CA SER A 137 13.65 23.97 -5.29
C SER A 137 14.17 22.66 -4.70
N ILE A 138 15.48 22.56 -4.50
CA ILE A 138 16.08 21.44 -3.76
C ILE A 138 15.75 21.54 -2.27
N GLN A 139 15.55 20.39 -1.63
CA GLN A 139 15.38 20.21 -0.19
C GLN A 139 16.07 18.91 0.23
N ASP A 140 16.32 18.75 1.52
CA ASP A 140 16.84 17.49 2.06
C ASP A 140 15.76 16.41 1.96
N THR A 141 15.86 15.54 0.96
CA THR A 141 14.82 14.55 0.66
C THR A 141 15.35 13.31 -0.06
N THR A 142 14.50 12.29 -0.15
CA THR A 142 14.73 11.11 -0.97
C THR A 142 13.72 11.07 -2.10
N LEU A 143 14.21 11.04 -3.33
CA LEU A 143 13.43 10.79 -4.54
C LEU A 143 13.48 9.29 -4.83
N THR A 144 12.32 8.68 -5.01
CA THR A 144 12.20 7.24 -5.27
C THR A 144 11.69 7.03 -6.68
N ALA A 145 12.51 6.39 -7.51
CA ALA A 145 12.13 5.95 -8.85
C ALA A 145 11.67 4.49 -8.79
N TYR A 146 10.45 4.23 -9.23
CA TYR A 146 9.85 2.90 -9.28
C TYR A 146 10.03 2.27 -10.65
N TYR A 147 10.48 1.02 -10.66
CA TYR A 147 10.82 0.28 -11.86
C TYR A 147 10.05 -1.03 -11.97
N ASN A 148 9.66 -1.37 -13.20
CA ASN A 148 9.27 -2.72 -13.56
C ASN A 148 10.54 -3.57 -13.70
N VAL A 149 10.74 -4.52 -12.77
CA VAL A 149 11.91 -5.38 -12.71
C VAL A 149 11.51 -6.81 -13.07
N PRO A 150 12.07 -7.43 -14.13
CA PRO A 150 11.80 -8.81 -14.47
C PRO A 150 12.08 -9.76 -13.29
N GLY A 151 11.18 -10.71 -13.07
CA GLY A 151 11.27 -11.65 -11.94
C GLY A 151 10.72 -11.10 -10.61
N ASN A 152 10.38 -9.81 -10.52
CA ASN A 152 9.71 -9.20 -9.37
C ASN A 152 8.39 -8.54 -9.80
N PRO A 153 7.41 -9.33 -10.28
CA PRO A 153 6.14 -8.78 -10.75
C PRO A 153 5.38 -8.08 -9.62
N LEU A 154 4.62 -7.06 -9.96
CA LEU A 154 3.69 -6.42 -9.02
C LEU A 154 2.62 -7.42 -8.63
N THR A 155 2.43 -7.64 -7.33
CA THR A 155 1.50 -8.65 -6.82
C THR A 155 0.26 -8.00 -6.20
N VAL A 156 -0.92 -8.50 -6.56
CA VAL A 156 -2.19 -8.20 -5.88
C VAL A 156 -2.61 -9.44 -5.11
N THR A 157 -3.10 -9.26 -3.88
CA THR A 157 -3.66 -10.32 -3.04
C THR A 157 -5.11 -10.02 -2.70
N LEU A 158 -5.98 -11.00 -2.94
CA LEU A 158 -7.40 -10.93 -2.62
C LEU A 158 -7.68 -11.78 -1.38
N GLY A 159 -8.24 -11.17 -0.35
CA GLY A 159 -8.59 -11.79 0.93
C GLY A 159 -10.10 -11.93 1.15
N SER A 160 -10.46 -12.69 2.18
CA SER A 160 -11.83 -12.73 2.70
C SER A 160 -11.84 -12.58 4.22
N VAL A 161 -12.79 -11.78 4.72
CA VAL A 161 -12.95 -11.45 6.14
C VAL A 161 -14.42 -11.54 6.53
N SER A 162 -14.73 -12.01 7.74
CA SER A 162 -16.10 -12.03 8.25
C SER A 162 -16.61 -10.62 8.57
N MET A 163 -17.92 -10.44 8.73
CA MET A 163 -18.49 -9.17 9.22
C MET A 163 -17.97 -8.73 10.61
N THR A 164 -17.27 -9.60 11.35
CA THR A 164 -16.62 -9.30 12.63
C THR A 164 -15.12 -9.00 12.51
N GLY A 165 -14.58 -8.92 11.29
CA GLY A 165 -13.17 -8.63 11.05
C GLY A 165 -12.23 -9.83 11.15
N THR A 166 -12.75 -11.07 11.21
CA THR A 166 -11.92 -12.28 11.29
C THR A 166 -11.54 -12.78 9.89
N PRO A 167 -10.25 -12.84 9.52
CA PRO A 167 -9.83 -13.39 8.24
C PRO A 167 -10.15 -14.88 8.13
N PHE A 168 -10.56 -15.31 6.95
CA PHE A 168 -10.77 -16.72 6.62
C PHE A 168 -10.45 -16.99 5.15
N SER A 169 -10.30 -18.27 4.79
CA SER A 169 -9.97 -18.72 3.43
C SER A 169 -11.13 -19.50 2.80
N GLY A 170 -11.05 -19.75 1.49
CA GLY A 170 -11.96 -20.65 0.80
C GLY A 170 -13.08 -19.97 0.01
N MET A 171 -13.09 -18.65 -0.12
CA MET A 171 -14.05 -17.95 -0.98
C MET A 171 -13.55 -17.89 -2.41
N TRP A 172 -14.39 -18.29 -3.36
CA TRP A 172 -14.01 -18.30 -4.77
C TRP A 172 -13.99 -16.88 -5.34
N MET A 173 -12.90 -16.56 -6.04
CA MET A 173 -12.62 -15.27 -6.66
C MET A 173 -12.28 -15.46 -8.14
N GLN A 174 -12.65 -14.49 -8.96
CA GLN A 174 -12.27 -14.40 -10.36
C GLN A 174 -11.72 -13.02 -10.67
N VAL A 175 -10.73 -12.97 -11.56
CA VAL A 175 -10.04 -11.76 -11.98
C VAL A 175 -10.04 -11.71 -13.51
N TYR A 176 -10.52 -10.61 -14.07
CA TYR A 176 -10.60 -10.38 -15.50
C TYR A 176 -9.75 -9.18 -15.91
N SER A 177 -9.19 -9.24 -17.12
CA SER A 177 -8.54 -8.12 -17.79
C SER A 177 -9.06 -8.05 -19.22
N GLY A 178 -9.60 -6.90 -19.63
CA GLY A 178 -10.19 -6.72 -20.97
C GLY A 178 -11.29 -7.75 -21.29
N GLY A 179 -12.07 -8.19 -20.29
CA GLY A 179 -13.12 -9.21 -20.44
C GLY A 179 -12.64 -10.67 -20.44
N SER A 180 -11.33 -10.92 -20.44
CA SER A 180 -10.76 -12.28 -20.38
C SER A 180 -10.41 -12.66 -18.94
N LEU A 181 -10.72 -13.89 -18.53
CA LEU A 181 -10.34 -14.43 -17.22
C LEU A 181 -8.81 -14.61 -17.17
N VAL A 182 -8.15 -13.92 -16.25
CA VAL A 182 -6.67 -13.95 -16.09
C VAL A 182 -6.23 -14.66 -14.82
N ALA A 183 -7.10 -14.73 -13.81
CA ALA A 183 -6.87 -15.54 -12.62
C ALA A 183 -8.21 -15.97 -11.98
N SER A 184 -8.19 -17.10 -11.29
CA SER A 184 -9.31 -17.54 -10.44
C SER A 184 -8.80 -18.51 -9.40
N GLY A 185 -9.48 -18.57 -8.26
CA GLY A 185 -9.11 -19.47 -7.18
C GLY A 185 -9.82 -19.13 -5.88
N PHE A 186 -9.46 -19.87 -4.82
CA PHE A 186 -9.97 -19.60 -3.48
C PHE A 186 -9.11 -18.56 -2.76
N THR A 187 -9.73 -17.72 -1.94
CA THR A 187 -9.01 -16.79 -1.05
C THR A 187 -8.16 -17.55 -0.04
N PRO A 188 -6.95 -17.05 0.30
CA PRO A 188 -6.26 -15.93 -0.36
C PRO A 188 -5.85 -16.27 -1.80
N LEU A 189 -6.19 -15.39 -2.75
CA LEU A 189 -5.81 -15.52 -4.16
C LEU A 189 -4.84 -14.39 -4.51
N SER A 190 -3.66 -14.73 -5.00
CA SER A 190 -2.70 -13.75 -5.52
C SER A 190 -2.53 -13.87 -7.02
N PHE A 191 -2.32 -12.73 -7.70
CA PHE A 191 -2.01 -12.69 -9.13
C PHE A 191 -1.01 -11.56 -9.44
N ASN A 192 -0.29 -11.75 -10.54
CA ASN A 192 0.62 -10.73 -11.05
C ASN A 192 -0.18 -9.68 -11.82
N ALA A 193 -0.03 -8.42 -11.42
CA ALA A 193 -0.66 -7.28 -12.04
C ALA A 193 0.33 -6.43 -12.83
N ILE A 194 -0.20 -5.65 -13.76
CA ILE A 194 0.54 -4.63 -14.50
C ILE A 194 0.20 -3.27 -13.88
N TYR A 195 1.23 -2.46 -13.59
CA TYR A 195 1.05 -1.13 -13.02
C TYR A 195 0.17 -0.25 -13.92
N GLY A 196 -0.75 0.49 -13.32
CA GLY A 196 -1.69 1.39 -13.98
C GLY A 196 -2.83 0.67 -14.71
N MET A 197 -2.84 -0.67 -14.77
CA MET A 197 -3.93 -1.42 -15.39
C MET A 197 -5.10 -1.60 -14.43
N THR A 198 -6.30 -1.61 -15.02
CA THR A 198 -7.55 -1.94 -14.31
C THR A 198 -7.93 -3.40 -14.56
N TYR A 199 -8.26 -4.11 -13.49
CA TYR A 199 -8.79 -5.46 -13.48
C TYR A 199 -10.23 -5.44 -12.99
N THR A 200 -11.07 -6.36 -13.50
CA THR A 200 -12.41 -6.58 -12.93
C THR A 200 -12.36 -7.79 -12.02
N LEU A 201 -12.66 -7.58 -10.75
CA LEU A 201 -12.69 -8.61 -9.72
C LEU A 201 -14.11 -9.11 -9.54
N SER A 202 -14.29 -10.38 -9.19
CA SER A 202 -15.59 -10.94 -8.85
C SER A 202 -15.48 -11.88 -7.66
N ALA A 203 -16.24 -11.57 -6.61
CA ALA A 203 -16.43 -12.37 -5.41
C ALA A 203 -17.67 -13.26 -5.55
N ALA A 204 -17.55 -14.54 -5.17
CA ALA A 204 -18.66 -15.50 -5.26
C ALA A 204 -19.29 -15.78 -3.89
N ASN A 205 -20.62 -15.98 -3.89
CA ASN A 205 -21.34 -16.53 -2.75
C ASN A 205 -21.16 -18.06 -2.69
N TRP A 206 -21.13 -18.61 -1.48
CA TRP A 206 -21.10 -20.06 -1.28
C TRP A 206 -21.87 -20.50 -0.03
N ARG A 207 -22.96 -21.25 -0.22
CA ARG A 207 -23.84 -21.71 0.86
C ARG A 207 -24.28 -20.55 1.76
N TYR A 208 -23.80 -20.51 3.00
CA TYR A 208 -24.12 -19.50 4.01
C TYR A 208 -23.17 -18.31 4.01
N TYR A 209 -22.10 -18.38 3.20
CA TYR A 209 -21.16 -17.29 3.00
C TYR A 209 -21.67 -16.40 1.88
N VAL A 210 -22.05 -15.19 2.24
CA VAL A 210 -22.64 -14.22 1.31
C VAL A 210 -21.79 -12.96 1.33
N PHE A 211 -21.30 -12.56 0.15
CA PHE A 211 -20.57 -11.32 -0.05
C PHE A 211 -21.43 -10.13 0.41
N ASP A 212 -20.80 -9.19 1.09
CA ASP A 212 -21.45 -7.98 1.58
C ASP A 212 -20.85 -6.72 0.94
N HIS A 213 -19.55 -6.52 1.10
CA HIS A 213 -18.82 -5.37 0.55
C HIS A 213 -17.32 -5.67 0.40
N TRP A 214 -16.61 -4.84 -0.34
CA TRP A 214 -15.15 -4.78 -0.35
C TRP A 214 -14.64 -3.80 0.71
N ASP A 215 -13.36 -3.85 1.08
CA ASP A 215 -12.75 -2.98 2.09
C ASP A 215 -12.72 -1.49 1.71
N ASP A 216 -12.94 -1.15 0.44
CA ASP A 216 -13.19 0.21 -0.02
C ASP A 216 -14.64 0.71 0.21
N GLY A 217 -15.52 -0.19 0.66
CA GLY A 217 -16.93 0.07 0.97
C GLY A 217 -17.90 -0.18 -0.18
N THR A 218 -17.46 -0.60 -1.37
CA THR A 218 -18.40 -0.91 -2.45
C THR A 218 -19.14 -2.22 -2.18
N THR A 219 -20.41 -2.28 -2.59
CA THR A 219 -21.29 -3.43 -2.33
C THR A 219 -21.54 -4.28 -3.57
N ASN A 220 -20.90 -3.96 -4.70
CA ASN A 220 -20.99 -4.78 -5.89
C ASN A 220 -20.00 -5.93 -5.76
N ALA A 221 -20.48 -7.17 -5.80
CA ALA A 221 -19.61 -8.35 -5.77
C ALA A 221 -18.62 -8.39 -6.95
N THR A 222 -18.88 -7.60 -8.00
CA THR A 222 -17.98 -7.37 -9.11
C THR A 222 -17.57 -5.90 -9.14
N GLU A 223 -16.26 -5.62 -9.08
CA GLU A 223 -15.74 -4.24 -9.06
C GLU A 223 -14.44 -4.07 -9.86
N PRO A 224 -14.17 -2.85 -10.38
CA PRO A 224 -12.89 -2.53 -10.99
C PRO A 224 -11.81 -2.20 -9.95
N LEU A 225 -10.63 -2.81 -10.08
CA LEU A 225 -9.43 -2.48 -9.31
C LEU A 225 -8.35 -1.92 -10.23
N THR A 226 -7.93 -0.66 -10.02
CA THR A 226 -6.76 -0.09 -10.69
C THR A 226 -5.52 -0.27 -9.83
N VAL A 227 -4.49 -0.90 -10.38
CA VAL A 227 -3.32 -1.32 -9.60
C VAL A 227 -2.17 -0.32 -9.75
N ASN A 228 -1.93 0.49 -8.73
CA ASN A 228 -0.85 1.48 -8.70
C ASN A 228 0.28 1.12 -7.73
N GLY A 229 0.33 -0.14 -7.29
CA GLY A 229 1.26 -0.61 -6.29
C GLY A 229 0.81 -1.94 -5.69
N PRO A 230 1.58 -2.50 -4.74
CA PRO A 230 1.20 -3.72 -4.05
C PRO A 230 -0.13 -3.49 -3.36
N THR A 231 -1.11 -4.34 -3.67
CA THR A 231 -2.47 -4.15 -3.20
C THR A 231 -2.94 -5.41 -2.49
N THR A 232 -3.50 -5.23 -1.30
CA THR A 232 -4.34 -6.22 -0.66
C THR A 232 -5.75 -5.69 -0.70
N LEU A 233 -6.66 -6.41 -1.35
CA LEU A 233 -8.07 -6.08 -1.39
C LEU A 233 -8.84 -7.18 -0.66
N THR A 234 -9.81 -6.79 0.16
CA THR A 234 -10.50 -7.72 1.05
C THR A 234 -11.99 -7.69 0.82
N ALA A 235 -12.58 -8.84 0.52
CA ALA A 235 -14.03 -8.99 0.52
C ALA A 235 -14.55 -9.36 1.92
N TYR A 236 -15.56 -8.64 2.38
CA TYR A 236 -16.30 -8.92 3.59
C TYR A 236 -17.49 -9.84 3.29
N TYR A 237 -17.61 -10.88 4.11
CA TYR A 237 -18.66 -11.89 3.98
C TYR A 237 -19.48 -12.01 5.25
N ARG A 238 -20.79 -12.13 5.07
CA ARG A 238 -21.71 -12.69 6.07
C ARG A 238 -21.39 -14.17 6.20
N THR A 239 -21.05 -14.61 7.40
CA THR A 239 -20.64 -15.99 7.68
C THR A 239 -21.76 -16.81 8.34
N PRO A 240 -21.66 -18.15 8.36
CA PRO A 240 -22.65 -18.96 9.06
C PRO A 240 -22.60 -18.77 10.59
N VAL A 241 -23.77 -18.66 11.19
CA VAL A 241 -24.02 -18.70 12.64
C VAL A 241 -25.08 -19.76 12.96
N LYS A 242 -25.18 -20.18 14.21
CA LYS A 242 -26.19 -21.15 14.67
C LYS A 242 -27.33 -20.46 15.37
N VAL A 243 -28.55 -20.84 15.04
CA VAL A 243 -29.75 -20.45 15.81
C VAL A 243 -30.36 -21.70 16.40
N THR A 244 -30.58 -21.68 17.71
CA THR A 244 -31.20 -22.78 18.45
C THR A 244 -32.53 -22.31 19.05
N ILE A 245 -33.61 -23.03 18.78
CA ILE A 245 -34.94 -22.80 19.33
C ILE A 245 -35.18 -23.79 20.46
N GLN A 246 -35.49 -23.28 21.64
CA GLN A 246 -35.84 -24.08 22.82
C GLN A 246 -37.27 -23.80 23.27
N SER A 247 -37.92 -24.81 23.84
CA SER A 247 -39.21 -24.65 24.53
C SER A 247 -38.99 -24.72 26.04
N VAL A 248 -39.61 -23.81 26.78
CA VAL A 248 -39.60 -23.80 28.24
C VAL A 248 -41.01 -23.62 28.79
N ASN A 249 -41.25 -24.12 30.00
CA ASN A 249 -42.45 -23.77 30.75
C ASN A 249 -42.29 -22.36 31.39
N PRO A 250 -43.32 -21.79 32.05
CA PRO A 250 -43.23 -20.44 32.61
C PRO A 250 -42.22 -20.30 33.76
N PHE A 251 -41.74 -21.43 34.29
CA PHE A 251 -40.69 -21.50 35.31
C PHE A 251 -39.28 -21.63 34.72
N GLY A 252 -39.14 -21.60 33.38
CA GLY A 252 -37.85 -21.71 32.69
C GLY A 252 -37.33 -23.13 32.55
N GLN A 253 -38.12 -24.16 32.89
CA GLN A 253 -37.70 -25.55 32.70
C GLN A 253 -37.85 -25.94 31.23
N ALA A 254 -36.74 -26.37 30.61
CA ALA A 254 -36.71 -26.75 29.21
C ALA A 254 -37.41 -28.09 28.94
N PHE A 255 -38.08 -28.17 27.80
CA PHE A 255 -38.64 -29.40 27.26
C PHE A 255 -38.54 -29.40 25.72
N SER A 256 -38.80 -30.56 25.13
CA SER A 256 -38.65 -30.81 23.69
C SER A 256 -39.97 -31.28 23.06
N GLY A 257 -40.02 -31.29 21.72
CA GLY A 257 -41.10 -31.84 20.92
C GLY A 257 -42.06 -30.81 20.34
N MET A 258 -41.92 -29.52 20.64
CA MET A 258 -42.84 -28.50 20.09
C MET A 258 -42.51 -28.24 18.63
N TRP A 259 -43.50 -28.45 17.76
CA TRP A 259 -43.32 -28.25 16.32
C TRP A 259 -42.92 -26.81 16.01
N THR A 260 -41.81 -26.68 15.28
CA THR A 260 -41.20 -25.41 14.90
C THR A 260 -40.95 -25.41 13.41
N GLU A 261 -41.23 -24.29 12.76
CA GLU A 261 -40.93 -24.03 11.36
C GLU A 261 -40.03 -22.81 11.25
N VAL A 262 -39.08 -22.87 10.31
CA VAL A 262 -38.16 -21.79 10.00
C VAL A 262 -38.34 -21.47 8.52
N TRP A 263 -38.43 -20.19 8.23
CA TRP A 263 -38.64 -19.62 6.91
C TRP A 263 -37.53 -18.61 6.61
N PHE A 264 -37.07 -18.57 5.37
CA PHE A 264 -36.05 -17.64 4.88
C PHE A 264 -36.50 -17.04 3.55
N GLY A 265 -36.56 -15.71 3.47
CA GLY A 265 -37.04 -15.03 2.26
C GLY A 265 -38.45 -15.44 1.82
N GLY A 266 -39.32 -15.83 2.77
CA GLY A 266 -40.67 -16.34 2.50
C GLY A 266 -40.73 -17.80 2.05
N ALA A 267 -39.60 -18.46 1.82
CA ALA A 267 -39.55 -19.88 1.51
C ALA A 267 -39.41 -20.72 2.79
N PHE A 268 -40.04 -21.89 2.79
CA PHE A 268 -39.83 -22.88 3.84
C PHE A 268 -38.36 -23.30 3.87
N TYR A 269 -37.74 -23.21 5.03
CA TYR A 269 -36.31 -23.48 5.19
C TYR A 269 -36.06 -24.78 5.95
N ARG A 270 -36.72 -24.99 7.10
CA ARG A 270 -36.57 -26.17 7.95
C ARG A 270 -37.74 -26.31 8.90
N SER A 271 -38.05 -27.52 9.34
CA SER A 271 -38.93 -27.76 10.49
C SER A 271 -38.45 -28.91 11.37
N GLY A 272 -39.06 -29.03 12.55
CA GLY A 272 -38.85 -30.13 13.49
C GLY A 272 -39.39 -29.79 14.88
N GLY A 273 -39.34 -30.75 15.79
CA GLY A 273 -39.61 -30.49 17.20
C GLY A 273 -38.47 -29.72 17.87
N THR A 274 -38.77 -28.84 18.83
CA THR A 274 -37.75 -28.28 19.73
C THR A 274 -37.05 -29.39 20.51
N THR A 275 -35.80 -29.29 20.94
CA THR A 275 -34.82 -28.27 20.57
C THR A 275 -34.44 -28.40 19.09
N LEU A 276 -34.63 -27.33 18.33
CA LEU A 276 -34.32 -27.29 16.90
C LEU A 276 -33.15 -26.33 16.67
N THR A 277 -32.07 -26.80 16.07
CA THR A 277 -30.94 -25.94 15.67
C THR A 277 -30.85 -25.88 14.15
N PHE A 278 -30.59 -24.69 13.61
CA PHE A 278 -30.31 -24.49 12.19
C PHE A 278 -29.11 -23.55 11.98
N THR A 279 -28.47 -23.67 10.82
CA THR A 279 -27.44 -22.71 10.39
C THR A 279 -28.12 -21.54 9.70
N ALA A 280 -27.79 -20.32 10.11
CA ALA A 280 -28.25 -19.07 9.53
C ALA A 280 -27.07 -18.31 8.92
N THR A 281 -27.32 -17.47 7.93
CA THR A 281 -26.34 -16.49 7.44
C THR A 281 -26.40 -15.25 8.32
N TRP A 282 -25.23 -14.80 8.77
CA TRP A 282 -25.06 -13.63 9.63
C TRP A 282 -25.84 -12.41 9.11
N GLY A 283 -26.59 -11.79 10.02
CA GLY A 283 -27.29 -10.54 9.77
C GLY A 283 -28.41 -10.61 8.74
N LEU A 284 -28.83 -11.80 8.30
CA LEU A 284 -30.01 -11.98 7.45
C LEU A 284 -31.24 -12.38 8.28
N PRO A 285 -32.46 -11.94 7.91
CA PRO A 285 -33.66 -12.23 8.67
C PRO A 285 -34.22 -13.63 8.37
N TYR A 286 -34.54 -14.36 9.43
CA TYR A 286 -35.27 -15.64 9.40
C TYR A 286 -36.56 -15.50 10.19
N THR A 287 -37.66 -16.06 9.69
CA THR A 287 -38.93 -16.10 10.42
C THR A 287 -39.13 -17.47 11.03
N VAL A 288 -39.31 -17.54 12.34
CA VAL A 288 -39.58 -18.75 13.11
C VAL A 288 -41.04 -18.75 13.52
N TYR A 289 -41.70 -19.89 13.32
CA TYR A 289 -43.05 -20.16 13.81
C TYR A 289 -43.00 -21.33 14.79
N VAL A 290 -43.80 -21.25 15.85
CA VAL A 290 -43.96 -22.35 16.80
C VAL A 290 -45.44 -22.66 17.01
N ALA A 291 -45.79 -23.94 17.05
CA ALA A 291 -47.17 -24.39 17.12
C ALA A 291 -47.59 -24.76 18.56
N ASN A 292 -48.88 -24.59 18.84
CA ASN A 292 -49.52 -25.23 19.99
C ASN A 292 -49.62 -26.74 19.75
N TYR A 293 -49.48 -27.55 20.80
CA TYR A 293 -49.60 -29.00 20.69
C TYR A 293 -50.16 -29.61 21.97
N GLN A 294 -51.23 -30.40 21.83
CA GLN A 294 -51.98 -30.95 22.96
C GLN A 294 -52.37 -29.86 23.98
N ASN A 295 -51.98 -30.01 25.24
CA ASN A 295 -52.22 -29.03 26.30
C ASN A 295 -51.14 -27.93 26.37
N TYR A 296 -50.10 -27.97 25.54
CA TYR A 296 -49.08 -26.93 25.50
C TYR A 296 -49.52 -25.79 24.57
N ILE A 297 -49.77 -24.62 25.17
CA ILE A 297 -50.14 -23.38 24.47
C ILE A 297 -48.97 -22.41 24.56
N PHE A 298 -48.51 -21.92 23.40
CA PHE A 298 -47.52 -20.87 23.31
C PHE A 298 -48.03 -19.59 23.97
N LEU A 299 -47.22 -19.01 24.84
CA LEU A 299 -47.51 -17.77 25.53
C LEU A 299 -46.77 -16.60 24.89
N HIS A 300 -45.44 -16.68 24.88
CA HIS A 300 -44.58 -15.62 24.38
C HIS A 300 -43.16 -16.10 24.09
N TRP A 301 -42.40 -15.28 23.38
CA TRP A 301 -40.97 -15.44 23.20
C TRP A 301 -40.18 -14.81 24.36
N GLY A 302 -39.05 -15.42 24.75
CA GLY A 302 -38.12 -14.85 25.75
C GLY A 302 -38.66 -14.80 27.18
N SER A 303 -38.13 -13.91 28.01
CA SER A 303 -38.58 -13.70 29.39
C SER A 303 -39.61 -12.57 29.51
N GLY A 304 -40.47 -12.63 30.53
CA GLY A 304 -41.45 -11.57 30.86
C GLY A 304 -42.66 -11.51 29.91
N ASN A 305 -43.29 -10.34 29.75
CA ASN A 305 -44.40 -10.12 28.80
C ASN A 305 -43.87 -10.00 27.36
N GLY A 306 -43.18 -11.04 26.89
CA GLY A 306 -42.56 -11.07 25.56
C GLY A 306 -43.58 -11.04 24.42
N ASN A 307 -43.06 -11.10 23.19
CA ASN A 307 -43.90 -11.15 21.99
C ASN A 307 -44.81 -12.40 22.01
N THR A 308 -46.13 -12.20 22.04
CA THR A 308 -47.16 -13.25 22.06
C THR A 308 -47.54 -13.76 20.67
N ASN A 309 -46.96 -13.20 19.60
CA ASN A 309 -47.09 -13.73 18.26
C ASN A 309 -46.25 -15.01 18.13
N PRO A 310 -46.84 -16.16 17.75
CA PRO A 310 -46.08 -17.40 17.52
C PRO A 310 -45.08 -17.28 16.36
N TYR A 311 -45.23 -16.27 15.49
CA TYR A 311 -44.23 -15.88 14.50
C TYR A 311 -43.23 -14.86 15.08
N ARG A 312 -41.95 -15.13 14.91
CA ARG A 312 -40.85 -14.25 15.31
C ARG A 312 -39.78 -14.16 14.23
N THR A 313 -39.42 -12.94 13.84
CA THR A 313 -38.24 -12.70 13.00
C THR A 313 -36.99 -12.63 13.88
N VAL A 314 -35.91 -13.27 13.44
CA VAL A 314 -34.58 -13.23 14.04
C VAL A 314 -33.55 -12.84 13.00
N THR A 315 -32.61 -11.98 13.37
CA THR A 315 -31.50 -11.52 12.51
C THR A 315 -30.19 -11.80 13.25
N PRO A 316 -29.72 -13.06 13.24
CA PRO A 316 -28.63 -13.49 14.11
C PRO A 316 -27.29 -12.92 13.63
N THR A 317 -26.55 -12.29 14.53
CA THR A 317 -25.18 -11.79 14.29
C THR A 317 -24.12 -12.61 15.04
N GLU A 318 -24.57 -13.66 15.74
CA GLU A 318 -23.77 -14.61 16.50
C GLU A 318 -24.60 -15.88 16.72
N ASP A 319 -23.98 -16.89 17.31
CA ASP A 319 -24.71 -18.08 17.75
C ASP A 319 -25.77 -17.69 18.78
N THR A 320 -27.04 -17.88 18.43
CA THR A 320 -28.17 -17.35 19.18
C THR A 320 -29.08 -18.46 19.68
N VAL A 321 -29.55 -18.36 20.92
CA VAL A 321 -30.64 -19.19 21.44
C VAL A 321 -31.90 -18.35 21.56
N ILE A 322 -33.00 -18.81 20.97
CA ILE A 322 -34.33 -18.23 21.18
C ILE A 322 -35.22 -19.20 21.93
N VAL A 323 -35.99 -18.65 22.86
CA VAL A 323 -36.81 -19.42 23.80
C VAL A 323 -38.28 -19.12 23.54
N ALA A 324 -39.06 -20.16 23.29
CA ALA A 324 -40.52 -20.13 23.23
C ALA A 324 -41.08 -20.62 24.57
N VAL A 325 -41.88 -19.80 25.23
CA VAL A 325 -42.50 -20.13 26.52
C VAL A 325 -43.90 -20.67 26.29
N TYR A 326 -44.22 -21.79 26.93
CA TYR A 326 -45.51 -22.45 26.85
C TYR A 326 -46.13 -22.62 28.24
N SER A 327 -47.46 -22.52 28.33
CA SER A 327 -48.22 -23.01 29.47
C SER A 327 -48.89 -24.34 29.16
N THR A 328 -49.13 -25.15 30.18
CA THR A 328 -50.07 -26.27 30.12
C THR A 328 -51.48 -25.78 30.46
N SER A 329 -52.45 -26.03 29.58
CA SER A 329 -53.88 -25.89 29.88
C SER A 329 -54.38 -27.03 30.75
#